data_AF-A0A953WI97-F1
#
_entry.id   AF-A0A953WI97-F1
#
_cell.length_a   1.000
_cell.length_b   1.000
_cell.length_c   1.000
_cell.angle_alpha   90.00
_cell.angle_beta   90.00
_cell.angle_gamma   90.00
#
_symmetry.space_group_name_H-M   'P 1'
#
loop_
_entity.id
_entity.type
_entity.pdbx_description
1 polymer ?
#
loop_
_entity_poly.entity_id
_entity_poly.type
_entity_poly.pdbx_seq_one_letter_code
_entity_poly.pdbx_strand_id
1 'polypeptide(L)'
;MTRGRFITLEGGEGTGKSTLLTALREKLEAAGRSVVQTREPGGTDLAETIRNLVLHPPGDQTWSSMAEALLMNAARTDHLEKKIRPALDAGEWVLCDRFA
;
A
#
# COMPACT_ATOMS: atom_id res chain seq x y z
N MET A 1 -6.60 -10.79 -21.47
CA MET A 1 -5.45 -9.92 -21.14
C MET A 1 -4.60 -10.61 -20.08
N THR A 2 -3.27 -10.41 -20.10
CA THR A 2 -2.40 -10.93 -19.04
C THR A 2 -2.61 -10.14 -17.75
N ARG A 3 -2.85 -10.84 -16.63
CA ARG A 3 -2.96 -10.24 -15.30
C ARG A 3 -1.70 -9.44 -14.96
N GLY A 4 -1.88 -8.33 -14.26
CA GLY A 4 -0.82 -7.46 -13.77
C GLY A 4 0.09 -8.14 -12.75
N ARG A 5 1.12 -7.40 -12.30
CA ARG A 5 2.06 -7.87 -11.26
C ARG A 5 1.93 -7.01 -10.02
N PHE A 6 1.97 -7.65 -8.86
CA PHE A 6 2.00 -6.96 -7.58
C PHE A 6 3.40 -7.05 -6.98
N ILE A 7 4.02 -5.91 -6.73
CA ILE A 7 5.36 -5.79 -6.15
C ILE A 7 5.27 -4.94 -4.89
N THR A 8 5.77 -5.46 -3.78
CA THR A 8 5.83 -4.77 -2.50
C THR A 8 7.27 -4.43 -2.17
N LEU A 9 7.50 -3.28 -1.55
CA LEU A 9 8.81 -2.88 -1.04
C LEU A 9 8.76 -2.80 0.48
N GLU A 10 9.60 -3.60 1.13
CA GLU A 10 9.65 -3.72 2.59
C GLU A 10 10.98 -3.27 3.18
N GLY A 11 10.95 -2.91 4.47
CA GLY A 11 12.14 -2.52 5.23
C GLY A 11 11.89 -1.39 6.23
N GLY A 12 12.87 -1.17 7.11
CA GLY A 12 12.85 -0.11 8.11
C GLY A 12 12.83 1.31 7.52
N GLU A 13 12.72 2.32 8.38
CA GLU A 13 12.86 3.71 7.96
C GLU A 13 14.28 3.99 7.44
N GLY A 14 14.41 4.91 6.47
CA GLY A 14 15.71 5.29 5.92
C GLY A 14 16.38 4.26 4.99
N THR A 15 15.79 3.09 4.73
CA THR A 15 16.40 2.05 3.88
C THR A 15 16.35 2.31 2.37
N GLY A 16 15.88 3.49 1.94
CA GLY A 16 15.84 3.89 0.52
C GLY A 16 14.65 3.34 -0.28
N LYS A 17 13.60 2.81 0.37
CA LYS A 17 12.41 2.27 -0.31
C LYS A 17 11.78 3.26 -1.30
N SER A 18 11.56 4.51 -0.88
CA SER A 18 10.94 5.52 -1.74
C SER A 18 11.77 5.83 -2.98
N THR A 19 13.11 5.86 -2.84
CA THR A 19 14.04 6.02 -3.98
C THR A 19 13.94 4.84 -4.94
N LEU A 20 13.96 3.61 -4.41
CA LEU A 20 13.83 2.40 -5.23
C LEU A 20 12.46 2.32 -5.92
N LEU A 21 11.39 2.71 -5.24
CA LEU A 21 10.02 2.68 -5.73
C LEU A 21 9.83 3.65 -6.93
N THR A 22 10.43 4.84 -6.86
CA THR A 22 10.46 5.80 -7.97
C THR A 22 11.27 5.26 -9.15
N ALA A 23 12.49 4.78 -8.92
CA ALA A 23 13.34 4.24 -9.98
C ALA A 23 12.71 3.01 -10.67
N LEU A 24 12.05 2.15 -9.90
CA LEU A 24 11.35 0.98 -10.41
C LEU A 24 10.14 1.38 -11.27
N ARG A 25 9.34 2.37 -10.83
CA ARG A 25 8.23 2.91 -11.63
C ARG A 25 8.72 3.40 -12.99
N GLU A 26 9.71 4.29 -12.99
CA GLU A 26 10.25 4.88 -14.22
C GLU A 26 10.75 3.80 -15.19
N LYS A 27 11.45 2.78 -14.67
CA LYS A 27 11.94 1.67 -15.48
C LYS A 27 10.83 0.81 -16.08
N LEU A 28 9.73 0.60 -15.34
CA LEU A 28 8.58 -0.17 -15.82
C LEU A 28 7.76 0.62 -16.84
N GLU A 29 7.54 1.91 -16.60
CA GLU A 29 6.88 2.82 -17.54
C GLU A 29 7.68 2.92 -18.85
N ALA A 30 9.01 3.07 -18.79
CA ALA A 30 9.89 3.07 -19.96
C ALA A 30 9.86 1.74 -20.74
N ALA A 31 9.52 0.63 -20.08
CA ALA A 31 9.31 -0.67 -20.71
C ALA A 31 7.86 -0.88 -21.22
N GLY A 32 7.04 0.16 -21.27
CA GLY A 32 5.67 0.13 -21.79
C GLY A 32 4.65 -0.50 -20.86
N ARG A 33 4.90 -0.52 -19.55
CA ARG A 33 3.95 -1.04 -18.54
C ARG A 33 3.13 0.10 -17.93
N SER A 34 1.82 -0.12 -17.73
CA SER A 34 1.02 0.72 -16.84
C SER A 34 1.38 0.41 -15.39
N VAL A 35 1.59 1.43 -14.57
CA VAL A 35 2.04 1.28 -13.19
C VAL A 35 1.13 2.08 -12.25
N VAL A 36 0.63 1.41 -11.22
CA VAL A 36 -0.11 2.01 -10.11
C VAL A 36 0.77 2.01 -8.87
N GLN A 37 1.05 3.18 -8.31
CA GLN A 37 1.73 3.30 -7.03
C GLN A 37 0.73 3.42 -5.87
N THR A 38 1.06 2.77 -4.76
CA THR A 38 0.25 2.82 -3.54
C THR A 38 1.09 2.49 -2.30
N ARG A 39 0.50 2.48 -1.10
CA ARG A 39 1.19 2.23 0.17
C ARG A 39 0.28 1.59 1.22
N GLU A 40 0.88 0.95 2.22
CA GLU A 40 0.20 0.51 3.44
C GLU A 40 0.85 0.99 4.74
N PRO A 41 0.05 1.18 5.81
CA PRO A 41 -1.41 1.32 5.79
C PRO A 41 -1.81 2.59 5.02
N GLY A 42 -2.90 2.52 4.25
CA GLY A 42 -3.37 3.60 3.37
C GLY A 42 -3.77 3.11 1.98
N GLY A 43 -3.70 4.00 1.00
CA GLY A 43 -3.92 3.67 -0.42
C GLY A 43 -5.35 3.89 -0.93
N THR A 44 -6.32 4.06 -0.05
CA THR A 44 -7.72 4.48 -0.32
C THR A 44 -8.18 5.45 0.76
N ASP A 45 -9.24 6.23 0.53
CA ASP A 45 -9.73 7.21 1.51
C ASP A 45 -10.09 6.56 2.86
N LEU A 46 -10.69 5.37 2.84
CA LEU A 46 -11.03 4.64 4.06
C LEU A 46 -9.79 4.06 4.75
N ALA A 47 -8.84 3.48 3.99
CA ALA A 47 -7.59 2.99 4.56
C ALA A 47 -6.72 4.11 5.14
N GLU A 48 -6.72 5.30 4.53
CA GLU A 48 -6.05 6.49 5.06
C GLU A 48 -6.74 7.00 6.34
N THR A 49 -8.07 6.88 6.45
CA THR A 49 -8.79 7.18 7.69
C THR A 49 -8.37 6.23 8.83
N ILE A 50 -8.29 4.94 8.56
CA ILE A 50 -7.84 3.94 9.55
C ILE A 50 -6.37 4.18 9.92
N ARG A 51 -5.51 4.48 8.95
CA ARG A 51 -4.11 4.86 9.19
C ARG A 51 -4.03 6.01 10.19
N ASN A 52 -4.80 7.08 9.96
CA ASN A 52 -4.79 8.24 10.84
C ASN A 52 -5.24 7.89 12.26
N LEU A 53 -6.27 7.03 12.40
CA LEU A 53 -6.76 6.56 13.70
C LEU A 53 -5.72 5.73 14.47
N VAL A 54 -4.89 4.96 13.77
CA VAL A 54 -3.84 4.16 14.43
C VAL A 54 -2.64 5.03 14.79
N LEU A 55 -2.21 5.94 13.90
CA LEU A 55 -1.06 6.81 14.16
C LEU A 55 -1.35 7.91 15.19
N HIS A 56 -2.61 8.34 15.28
CA HIS A 56 -3.06 9.43 16.16
C HIS A 56 -4.34 9.00 16.89
N PRO A 57 -4.24 8.08 17.85
CA PRO A 57 -5.39 7.69 18.66
C PRO A 57 -5.94 8.90 19.44
N PRO A 58 -7.25 8.93 19.73
CA PRO A 58 -7.89 10.08 20.35
C PRO A 58 -7.47 10.24 21.83
N GLY A 59 -6.91 11.41 22.14
CA GLY A 59 -6.41 11.74 23.47
C GLY A 59 -5.15 10.93 23.81
N ASP A 60 -5.04 10.48 25.06
CA ASP A 60 -3.90 9.68 25.54
C ASP A 60 -4.16 8.16 25.44
N GLN A 61 -5.15 7.75 24.63
CA GLN A 61 -5.50 6.34 24.46
C GLN A 61 -4.49 5.62 23.57
N THR A 62 -4.32 4.33 23.80
CA THR A 62 -3.49 3.46 22.96
C THR A 62 -4.26 2.20 22.59
N TRP A 63 -4.04 1.71 21.37
CA TRP A 63 -4.56 0.43 20.95
C TRP A 63 -3.77 -0.69 21.62
N SER A 64 -4.45 -1.79 21.98
CA SER A 64 -3.73 -3.04 22.21
C SER A 64 -3.12 -3.53 20.90
N SER A 65 -2.04 -4.31 20.97
CA SER A 65 -1.38 -4.87 19.78
C SER A 65 -2.33 -5.63 18.86
N MET A 66 -3.29 -6.37 19.43
CA MET A 66 -4.31 -7.07 18.66
C MET A 66 -5.28 -6.12 17.96
N ALA A 67 -5.74 -5.07 18.65
CA ALA A 67 -6.63 -4.09 18.05
C ALA A 67 -5.95 -3.32 16.90
N GLU A 68 -4.69 -2.95 17.09
CA GLU A 68 -3.88 -2.32 16.05
C GLU A 68 -3.73 -3.23 14.82
N ALA A 69 -3.40 -4.50 15.03
CA ALA A 69 -3.29 -5.48 13.94
C ALA A 69 -4.61 -5.68 13.18
N LEU A 70 -5.75 -5.69 13.87
CA LEU A 70 -7.07 -5.80 13.23
C LEU A 70 -7.41 -4.55 12.41
N LEU A 71 -7.09 -3.35 12.91
CA LEU A 71 -7.26 -2.11 12.17
C LEU A 71 -6.38 -2.08 10.91
N MET A 72 -5.11 -2.48 11.02
CA MET A 72 -4.21 -2.62 9.87
C MET A 72 -4.78 -3.57 8.80
N ASN A 73 -5.32 -4.72 9.22
CA ASN A 73 -5.95 -5.67 8.31
C ASN A 73 -7.26 -5.14 7.68
N ALA A 74 -8.05 -4.35 8.41
CA ALA A 74 -9.23 -3.69 7.87
C ALA A 74 -8.84 -2.68 6.77
N ALA A 75 -7.80 -1.87 6.99
CA ALA A 75 -7.27 -0.96 5.99
C ALA A 75 -6.75 -1.70 4.74
N ARG A 76 -6.00 -2.79 4.94
CA ARG A 76 -5.54 -3.65 3.83
C ARG A 76 -6.68 -4.24 3.02
N THR A 77 -7.73 -4.73 3.68
CA THR A 77 -8.87 -5.34 3.00
C THR A 77 -9.54 -4.34 2.06
N ASP A 78 -9.80 -3.12 2.56
CA ASP A 78 -10.36 -2.04 1.75
C ASP A 78 -9.43 -1.68 0.56
N HIS A 79 -8.13 -1.56 0.82
CA HIS A 79 -7.13 -1.26 -0.19
C HIS A 79 -7.03 -2.33 -1.29
N LEU A 80 -7.09 -3.61 -0.90
CA LEU A 80 -7.10 -4.74 -1.83
C LEU A 80 -8.33 -4.70 -2.73
N GLU A 81 -9.51 -4.49 -2.16
CA GLU A 81 -10.78 -4.53 -2.88
C GLU A 81 -10.96 -3.34 -3.82
N LYS A 82 -10.58 -2.14 -3.39
CA LYS A 82 -10.88 -0.91 -4.13
C LYS A 82 -9.75 -0.43 -5.03
N LYS A 83 -8.51 -0.91 -4.84
CA LYS A 83 -7.37 -0.43 -5.63
C LYS A 83 -6.50 -1.55 -6.20
N ILE A 84 -5.97 -2.45 -5.36
CA ILE A 84 -4.96 -3.41 -5.82
C ILE A 84 -5.57 -4.44 -6.78
N ARG A 85 -6.65 -5.13 -6.39
CA ARG A 85 -7.26 -6.18 -7.24
C ARG A 85 -7.78 -5.60 -8.57
N PRO A 86 -8.53 -4.48 -8.60
CA PRO A 86 -8.95 -3.88 -9.86
C PRO A 86 -7.79 -3.54 -10.81
N ALA A 87 -6.70 -2.95 -10.30
CA ALA A 87 -5.53 -2.62 -11.11
C ALA A 87 -4.84 -3.88 -11.69
N LEU A 88 -4.69 -4.93 -10.88
CA LEU A 88 -4.10 -6.19 -11.34
C LEU A 88 -4.97 -6.86 -12.42
N ASP A 89 -6.29 -6.81 -12.28
CA ASP A 89 -7.22 -7.40 -13.23
C ASP A 89 -7.26 -6.60 -14.55
N ALA A 90 -6.99 -5.29 -14.50
CA ALA A 90 -6.77 -4.43 -15.66
C ALA A 90 -5.39 -4.64 -16.35
N GLY A 91 -4.53 -5.51 -15.79
CA GLY A 91 -3.20 -5.79 -16.34
C GLY A 91 -2.09 -4.83 -15.88
N GLU A 92 -2.39 -3.95 -14.93
CA GLU A 92 -1.47 -2.93 -14.43
C GLU A 92 -0.49 -3.50 -13.39
N TRP A 93 0.70 -2.92 -13.31
CA TRP A 93 1.69 -3.28 -12.32
C TRP A 93 1.49 -2.43 -11.07
N VAL A 94 1.19 -3.06 -9.94
CA VAL A 94 1.01 -2.38 -8.67
C VAL A 94 2.33 -2.38 -7.91
N LEU A 95 2.86 -1.20 -7.60
CA LEU A 95 4.00 -1.00 -6.70
C LEU A 95 3.47 -0.47 -5.36
N CYS A 96 3.67 -1.22 -4.28
CA CYS A 96 3.19 -0.86 -2.95
C CYS A 96 4.35 -0.66 -1.97
N ASP A 97 4.42 0.52 -1.35
CA ASP A 97 5.29 0.76 -0.21
C ASP A 97 4.67 0.11 1.03
N ARG A 98 5.27 -1.00 1.48
CA ARG A 98 4.79 -1.91 2.54
C ARG A 98 3.53 -2.71 2.21
N PHE A 99 3.40 -3.86 2.86
CA PHE A 99 2.30 -4.81 2.83
C PHE A 99 2.49 -5.83 3.97
N ALA A 100 2.08 -5.49 5.20
CA ALA A 100 2.37 -6.24 6.43
C ALA A 100 1.14 -6.82 7.16
#